data_AF-A0A6B3HCY6-F1
#
_entry.id   AF-A0A6B3HCY6-F1
#
_cell.length_a   1.000
_cell.length_b   1.000
_cell.length_c   1.000
_cell.angle_alpha   90.00
_cell.angle_beta   90.00
_cell.angle_gamma   90.00
#
_symmetry.space_group_name_H-M   'P 1'
#
loop_
_entity.id
_entity.type
_entity.pdbx_description
1 polymer ?
#
loop_
_entity_poly.entity_id
_entity_poly.type
_entity_poly.pdbx_seq_one_letter_code
_entity_poly.pdbx_strand_id
1 'polypeptide(L)'
;TVDKMLETLMTRGHRVEGGDRLGKTIIFAKNNDHARYIEERYNANYPQGTGHTARVITYKETYAQSLIDDFSNPKNPPNTPDIAISV
;
A
#
# COMPACT_ATOMS: atom_id res chain seq x y z
N THR A 1 -17.26 -2.29 1.85
CA THR A 1 -16.68 -0.96 2.13
C THR A 1 -15.16 -1.05 1.98
N VAL A 2 -14.46 0.08 1.92
CA VAL A 2 -12.97 0.11 1.85
C VAL A 2 -12.35 -0.64 3.02
N ASP A 3 -12.86 -0.45 4.23
CA ASP A 3 -12.36 -1.14 5.43
C ASP A 3 -12.43 -2.67 5.31
N LYS A 4 -13.55 -3.21 4.83
CA LYS A 4 -13.71 -4.66 4.63
C LYS A 4 -12.76 -5.20 3.56
N MET A 5 -12.47 -4.41 2.53
CA MET A 5 -11.47 -4.77 1.53
C MET A 5 -10.06 -4.81 2.14
N LEU A 6 -9.70 -3.79 2.93
CA LEU A 6 -8.41 -3.74 3.63
C LEU A 6 -8.27 -4.88 4.65
N GLU A 7 -9.31 -5.17 5.43
CA GLU A 7 -9.36 -6.31 6.36
C GLU A 7 -9.15 -7.64 5.62
N THR A 8 -9.82 -7.81 4.47
CA THR A 8 -9.67 -9.01 3.65
C THR A 8 -8.23 -9.16 3.14
N LEU A 9 -7.62 -8.06 2.67
CA LEU A 9 -6.23 -8.04 2.23
C LEU A 9 -5.28 -8.41 3.38
N MET A 10 -5.44 -7.79 4.55
CA MET A 10 -4.56 -8.03 5.68
C MET A 10 -4.71 -9.44 6.26
N THR A 11 -5.91 -10.02 6.19
CA THR A 11 -6.19 -11.37 6.71
C THR A 11 -5.77 -12.47 5.74
N ARG A 12 -6.11 -12.30 4.46
CA ARG A 12 -6.04 -13.36 3.42
C ARG A 12 -5.04 -13.06 2.29
N GLY A 13 -4.40 -11.90 2.30
CA GLY A 13 -3.38 -11.55 1.33
C GLY A 13 -2.21 -12.53 1.38
N HIS A 14 -1.57 -12.73 0.23
CA HIS A 14 -0.39 -13.57 0.15
C HIS A 14 0.71 -13.03 1.06
N ARG A 15 1.32 -13.92 1.85
CA ARG A 15 2.41 -13.56 2.74
C ARG A 15 3.74 -14.12 2.24
N VAL A 16 4.80 -13.36 2.50
CA VAL A 16 6.20 -13.68 2.16
C VAL A 16 7.03 -13.74 3.45
N GLU A 17 8.33 -14.03 3.33
CA GLU A 17 9.25 -14.08 4.48
C GLU A 17 8.77 -15.02 5.60
N GLY A 18 8.28 -16.21 5.24
CA GLY A 18 7.81 -17.20 6.22
C GLY A 18 6.44 -16.91 6.83
N GLY A 19 5.76 -15.85 6.41
CA GLY A 19 4.39 -15.53 6.84
C GLY A 19 4.26 -14.23 7.63
N ASP A 20 5.36 -13.54 7.91
CA ASP A 20 5.35 -12.33 8.73
C ASP A 20 4.96 -11.08 7.95
N ARG A 21 5.22 -11.05 6.65
CA ARG A 21 5.04 -9.86 5.81
C ARG A 21 4.01 -10.06 4.70
N LEU A 22 3.19 -9.05 4.45
CA LEU A 22 2.30 -9.03 3.29
C LEU A 22 3.15 -8.91 2.02
N GLY A 23 2.86 -9.74 1.03
CA GLY A 23 3.47 -9.63 -0.30
C GLY A 23 3.12 -8.29 -0.96
N LYS A 24 4.01 -7.81 -1.83
CA LYS A 24 3.79 -6.58 -2.60
C LYS A 24 2.45 -6.62 -3.31
N THR A 25 1.59 -5.65 -3.02
CA THR A 25 0.20 -5.60 -3.48
C THR A 25 -0.07 -4.27 -4.16
N ILE A 26 -0.82 -4.29 -5.27
CA ILE A 26 -1.31 -3.08 -5.95
C ILE A 26 -2.83 -3.04 -5.82
N ILE A 27 -3.36 -1.93 -5.30
CA ILE A 27 -4.80 -1.63 -5.23
C ILE A 27 -5.13 -0.61 -6.31
N PHE A 28 -6.05 -0.97 -7.22
CA PHE A 28 -6.54 -0.04 -8.24
C PHE A 28 -7.79 0.70 -7.73
N ALA A 29 -7.66 2.00 -7.55
CA ALA A 29 -8.72 2.89 -7.11
C ALA A 29 -9.41 3.54 -8.31
N LYS A 30 -10.72 3.74 -8.21
CA LYS A 30 -11.54 4.46 -9.21
C LYS A 30 -10.95 5.81 -9.67
N ASN A 31 -10.35 6.59 -8.76
CA ASN A 31 -9.77 7.89 -9.03
C ASN A 31 -8.84 8.31 -7.88
N ASN A 32 -8.20 9.48 -8.01
CA ASN A 32 -7.21 9.97 -7.04
C ASN A 32 -7.81 10.22 -5.65
N ASP A 33 -9.03 10.74 -5.56
CA ASP A 33 -9.68 10.98 -4.27
C ASP A 33 -9.99 9.65 -3.57
N HIS A 34 -10.41 8.64 -4.32
CA HIS A 34 -10.60 7.29 -3.80
C HIS A 34 -9.26 6.66 -3.38
N ALA A 35 -8.18 6.88 -4.12
CA ALA A 35 -6.85 6.40 -3.74
C ALA A 35 -6.40 6.97 -2.38
N ARG A 36 -6.52 8.30 -2.20
CA ARG A 36 -6.23 8.98 -0.93
C ARG A 36 -7.12 8.47 0.19
N TYR A 37 -8.41 8.30 -0.07
CA TYR A 37 -9.33 7.75 0.92
C TYR A 37 -8.93 6.34 1.37
N ILE A 38 -8.48 5.46 0.45
CA ILE A 38 -7.98 4.12 0.82
C ILE A 38 -6.74 4.22 1.72
N GLU A 39 -5.79 5.11 1.41
CA GLU A 39 -4.60 5.35 2.22
C GLU A 39 -4.95 5.87 3.62
N GLU A 40 -5.87 6.84 3.71
CA GLU A 40 -6.38 7.37 4.98
C GLU A 40 -7.03 6.27 5.83
N ARG A 41 -7.87 5.43 5.23
CA ARG A 41 -8.50 4.30 5.93
C ARG A 41 -7.48 3.25 6.36
N TYR A 42 -6.46 3.00 5.55
CA TYR A 42 -5.36 2.11 5.94
C TYR A 42 -4.62 2.65 7.17
N ASN A 43 -4.18 3.91 7.13
CA ASN A 43 -3.45 4.55 8.22
C ASN A 43 -4.27 4.59 9.53
N ALA A 44 -5.58 4.81 9.43
CA ALA A 44 -6.48 4.78 10.58
C ALA A 44 -6.62 3.39 11.21
N ASN A 45 -6.65 2.33 10.39
CA ASN A 45 -6.86 0.96 10.86
C ASN A 45 -5.56 0.24 11.24
N TYR A 46 -4.42 0.64 10.66
CA TYR A 46 -3.10 0.00 10.83
C TYR A 46 -2.02 1.02 11.20
N PRO A 47 -2.10 1.66 12.39
CA PRO A 47 -1.24 2.78 12.77
C PRO A 47 0.25 2.47 12.72
N GLN A 48 0.64 1.22 12.99
CA GLN A 48 2.02 0.74 13.00
C GLN A 48 2.74 0.87 11.63
N GLY A 49 1.98 0.91 10.52
CA GLY A 49 2.51 1.06 9.16
C GLY A 49 2.23 2.42 8.51
N THR A 50 1.76 3.40 9.31
CA THR A 50 1.25 4.68 8.80
C THR A 50 2.29 5.44 8.01
N GLY A 51 1.90 5.93 6.83
CA GLY A 51 2.72 6.81 5.99
C GLY A 51 3.85 6.10 5.23
N HIS A 52 4.00 4.79 5.40
CA HIS A 52 5.07 4.00 4.80
C HIS A 52 4.55 2.78 4.06
N THR A 53 3.74 1.95 4.71
CA THR A 53 3.35 0.63 4.18
C THR A 53 2.35 0.71 3.03
N ALA A 54 1.36 1.59 3.11
CA ALA A 54 0.43 1.88 2.04
C ALA A 54 0.65 3.29 1.51
N ARG A 55 0.90 3.41 0.19
CA ARG A 55 1.18 4.70 -0.46
C ARG A 55 0.37 4.88 -1.73
N VAL A 56 -0.18 6.08 -1.91
CA VAL A 56 -0.74 6.49 -3.19
C VAL A 56 0.40 6.74 -4.18
N ILE A 57 0.42 5.96 -5.27
CA ILE A 57 1.38 6.09 -6.36
C ILE A 57 0.60 6.36 -7.64
N THR A 58 0.50 7.63 -8.00
CA THR A 58 -0.21 8.08 -9.22
C THR A 58 0.66 9.05 -9.99
N TYR A 59 0.31 9.30 -11.26
CA TYR A 59 1.00 10.27 -12.11
C TYR A 59 0.98 11.71 -11.57
N LYS A 60 0.10 12.01 -10.60
CA LYS A 60 -0.02 13.33 -9.96
C LYS A 60 0.95 13.52 -8.79
N GLU A 61 1.59 12.45 -8.32
CA GLU A 61 2.45 12.51 -7.15
C GLU A 61 3.85 13.00 -7.52
N THR A 62 4.38 13.96 -6.75
CA THR A 62 5.66 14.64 -7.07
C THR A 62 6.86 13.68 -7.07
N TYR A 63 6.76 12.58 -6.32
CA TYR A 63 7.83 11.58 -6.16
C TYR A 63 7.42 10.18 -6.67
N ALA A 64 6.52 10.12 -7.65
CA ALA A 64 5.99 8.85 -8.15
C ALA A 64 7.09 7.85 -8.58
N GLN A 65 8.15 8.33 -9.26
CA GLN A 65 9.22 7.46 -9.72
C GLN A 65 10.00 6.82 -8.55
N SER A 66 10.37 7.62 -7.54
CA SER A 66 11.07 7.10 -6.37
C SER A 66 10.21 6.10 -5.60
N LEU A 67 8.90 6.35 -5.46
CA LEU A 67 7.97 5.42 -4.83
C LEU A 67 7.83 4.11 -5.62
N ILE A 68 7.88 4.16 -6.95
CA ILE A 68 7.90 2.98 -7.81
C ILE A 68 9.19 2.19 -7.61
N ASP A 69 10.33 2.87 -7.52
CA ASP A 69 11.63 2.22 -7.33
C ASP A 69 11.69 1.53 -5.96
N ASP A 70 11.22 2.20 -4.91
CA ASP A 70 11.11 1.65 -3.56
C ASP A 70 10.14 0.46 -3.52
N PHE A 71 8.98 0.59 -4.16
CA PHE A 71 8.01 -0.50 -4.29
C PHE A 71 8.56 -1.67 -5.10
N SER A 72 9.38 -1.44 -6.12
CA SER A 72 9.92 -2.49 -6.99
C SER A 72 11.12 -3.20 -6.38
N ASN A 73 11.70 -2.67 -5.30
CA ASN A 73 12.90 -3.23 -4.69
C ASN A 73 12.63 -4.62 -4.07
N PRO A 74 13.26 -5.70 -4.59
CA PRO A 74 13.05 -7.06 -4.10
C PRO A 74 13.66 -7.29 -2.71
N LYS A 75 14.65 -6.48 -2.31
CA LYS A 75 15.20 -6.50 -0.95
C LYS A 75 14.28 -5.85 0.08
N ASN A 76 13.25 -5.16 -0.41
CA ASN A 76 12.13 -4.59 0.34
C ASN A 76 12.54 -4.01 1.70
N PRO A 77 13.39 -2.96 1.71
CA PRO A 77 13.98 -2.44 2.95
C PRO A 77 12.91 -1.95 3.95
N PRO A 78 13.28 -1.71 5.22
CA PRO A 78 12.35 -1.16 6.20
C PRO A 78 11.75 0.17 5.70
N ASN A 79 10.49 0.42 6.05
CA ASN A 79 9.77 1.66 5.72
C ASN A 79 9.48 1.89 4.23
N THR A 80 9.59 0.87 3.37
CA THR A 80 9.13 0.96 1.97
C THR A 80 7.67 0.52 1.80
N PRO A 81 6.97 1.00 0.74
CA PRO A 81 5.61 0.57 0.47
C PRO A 81 5.55 -0.91 0.11
N ASP A 82 4.68 -1.63 0.83
CA ASP A 82 4.24 -2.98 0.48
C ASP A 82 2.91 -2.94 -0.28
N ILE A 83 2.15 -1.85 -0.12
CA ILE A 83 0.87 -1.63 -0.78
C ILE A 83 0.97 -0.33 -1.61
N ALA A 84 0.88 -0.47 -2.92
CA ALA A 84 0.76 0.65 -3.85
C ALA A 84 -0.72 0.88 -4.19
N ILE A 85 -1.21 2.12 -4.07
CA ILE A 85 -2.57 2.49 -4.45
C ILE A 85 -2.51 3.37 -5.70
N SER A 86 -3.00 2.85 -6.81
CA SER A 86 -2.89 3.48 -8.14
C SER A 86 -4.27 3.75 -8.75
N VAL A 87 -4.33 4.52 -9.84
CA VAL A 87 -5.54 4.91 -10.58
C VAL A 87 -5.44 4.56 -12.05
#